data_AF-A0A1S8CCM0-F1
#
_entry.id   AF-A0A1S8CCM0-F1
#
_cell.length_a   1.000
_cell.length_b   1.000
_cell.length_c   1.000
_cell.angle_alpha   90.00
_cell.angle_beta   90.00
_cell.angle_gamma   90.00
#
_symmetry.space_group_name_H-M   'P 1'
#
loop_
_entity.id
_entity.type
_entity.pdbx_description
1 polymer ?
#
loop_
_entity_poly.entity_id
_entity_poly.type
_entity_poly.pdbx_seq_one_letter_code
_entity_poly.pdbx_strand_id
1 'polypeptide(L)'
;MNRVLGAARLQLINPLVSIGIAWAIVALAFAVNLAIWGLADVDEQAADSNTGGLAALYITVLIGFIQAVTMMFPFAMGLSLSRRVFYLGTALVAVVQGFVFAVVLTALTAVENVTNGWGVGLDFWAPGPIDVGNPALQVFVFAVPMIAFGFAGIGLGVLYKRWGTAGIYALTAAVIVGVGAAVILLSWRRAWDDLGSWLADRSVETFTIGLPAVAALALAALAYVGLRRAVP
;
A
#
# COMPACT_ATOMS: atom_id res chain seq x y z
N MET A 1 -11.74 -4.38 -29.13
CA MET A 1 -11.31 -4.71 -27.75
C MET A 1 -10.31 -3.66 -27.28
N ASN A 2 -10.57 -2.99 -26.15
CA ASN A 2 -9.66 -1.97 -25.62
C ASN A 2 -8.34 -2.65 -25.17
N ARG A 3 -7.22 -2.31 -25.80
CA ARG A 3 -5.91 -2.94 -25.54
C ARG A 3 -5.46 -2.78 -24.09
N VAL A 4 -5.85 -1.70 -23.43
CA VAL A 4 -5.57 -1.44 -22.00
C VAL A 4 -6.32 -2.43 -21.10
N LEU A 5 -7.58 -2.73 -21.39
CA LEU A 5 -8.34 -3.75 -20.66
C LEU A 5 -7.76 -5.15 -20.90
N GLY A 6 -7.24 -5.42 -22.09
CA GLY A 6 -6.50 -6.66 -22.36
C GLY A 6 -5.26 -6.80 -21.49
N ALA A 7 -4.47 -5.73 -21.35
CA ALA A 7 -3.30 -5.71 -20.49
C ALA A 7 -3.65 -5.80 -18.99
N ALA A 8 -4.76 -5.19 -18.56
CA ALA A 8 -5.25 -5.34 -17.18
C ALA A 8 -5.68 -6.79 -16.88
N ARG A 9 -6.39 -7.44 -17.82
CA ARG A 9 -6.76 -8.86 -17.69
C ARG A 9 -5.56 -9.78 -17.61
N LEU A 10 -4.46 -9.45 -18.31
CA LEU A 10 -3.20 -10.20 -18.24
C LEU A 10 -2.69 -10.34 -16.79
N GLN A 11 -2.85 -9.29 -15.99
CA GLN A 11 -2.43 -9.26 -14.58
C GLN A 11 -3.29 -10.13 -13.68
N LEU A 12 -4.54 -10.32 -14.09
CA LEU A 12 -5.53 -11.07 -13.34
C LEU A 12 -5.72 -12.49 -13.89
N ILE A 13 -4.80 -12.99 -14.71
CA ILE A 13 -4.86 -14.38 -15.22
C ILE A 13 -4.79 -15.38 -14.07
N ASN A 14 -4.02 -15.08 -13.03
CA ASN A 14 -3.99 -15.87 -11.80
C ASN A 14 -4.38 -14.97 -10.61
N PRO A 15 -5.69 -14.74 -10.40
CA PRO A 15 -6.16 -13.85 -9.33
C PRO A 15 -5.87 -14.45 -7.95
N LEU A 16 -5.74 -15.77 -7.84
CA LEU A 16 -5.40 -16.42 -6.57
C LEU A 16 -3.99 -16.04 -6.10
N VAL A 17 -3.03 -15.98 -7.01
CA VAL A 17 -1.66 -15.55 -6.69
C VAL A 17 -1.56 -14.03 -6.53
N SER A 18 -2.25 -13.27 -7.39
CA SER A 18 -2.15 -11.80 -7.37
C SER A 18 -2.93 -11.14 -6.23
N ILE A 19 -4.06 -11.72 -5.80
CA ILE A 19 -4.99 -11.15 -4.82
C ILE A 19 -5.16 -12.10 -3.63
N GLY A 20 -5.36 -13.39 -3.91
CA GLY A 20 -5.66 -14.39 -2.89
C GLY A 20 -4.57 -14.55 -1.83
N ILE A 21 -3.29 -14.56 -2.22
CA ILE A 21 -2.17 -14.69 -1.27
C ILE A 21 -2.14 -13.52 -0.28
N ALA A 22 -2.35 -12.28 -0.74
CA ALA A 22 -2.35 -11.11 0.13
C ALA A 22 -3.46 -11.20 1.19
N TRP A 23 -4.67 -11.59 0.77
CA TRP A 23 -5.78 -11.80 1.69
C TRP A 23 -5.60 -13.02 2.59
N ALA A 24 -5.00 -14.10 2.11
CA ALA A 24 -4.73 -15.30 2.91
C ALA A 24 -3.75 -15.00 4.06
N ILE A 25 -2.68 -14.24 3.78
CA ILE A 25 -1.70 -13.83 4.81
C ILE A 25 -2.39 -13.00 5.89
N VAL A 26 -3.20 -12.02 5.49
CA VAL A 26 -3.84 -11.10 6.44
C VAL A 26 -4.98 -11.77 7.19
N ALA A 27 -5.74 -12.65 6.54
CA ALA A 27 -6.77 -13.45 7.20
C ALA A 27 -6.16 -14.41 8.23
N LEU A 28 -5.00 -15.00 7.93
CA LEU A 28 -4.26 -15.82 8.90
C LEU A 28 -3.78 -14.98 10.07
N ALA A 29 -3.19 -13.80 9.81
CA ALA A 29 -2.77 -12.88 10.86
C ALA A 29 -3.94 -12.45 11.74
N PHE A 30 -5.10 -12.14 11.14
CA PHE A 30 -6.33 -11.83 11.85
C PHE A 30 -6.79 -13.00 12.72
N ALA A 31 -6.86 -14.21 12.17
CA ALA A 31 -7.27 -15.40 12.92
C ALA A 31 -6.35 -15.71 14.11
N VAL A 32 -5.03 -15.53 13.94
CA VAL A 32 -4.06 -15.69 15.03
C VAL A 32 -4.27 -14.62 16.11
N ASN A 33 -4.48 -13.35 15.73
CA ASN A 33 -4.76 -12.29 16.70
C ASN A 33 -6.07 -12.54 17.44
N LEU A 34 -7.12 -12.92 16.73
CA LEU A 34 -8.42 -13.26 17.33
C LEU A 34 -8.29 -14.41 18.35
N ALA A 35 -7.49 -15.43 18.03
CA ALA A 35 -7.22 -16.54 18.94
C ALA A 35 -6.40 -16.11 20.16
N ILE A 36 -5.40 -15.24 20.00
CA ILE A 36 -4.60 -14.71 21.11
C ILE A 36 -5.50 -13.90 22.04
N TRP A 37 -6.27 -12.96 21.51
CA TRP A 37 -7.17 -12.08 22.27
C TRP A 37 -8.33 -12.83 22.93
N GLY A 38 -8.80 -13.93 22.33
CA GLY A 38 -9.85 -14.77 22.93
C GLY A 38 -9.38 -15.77 23.99
N LEU A 39 -8.07 -16.07 24.05
CA LEU A 39 -7.51 -17.10 24.96
C LEU A 39 -6.58 -16.54 26.04
N ALA A 40 -5.88 -15.45 25.74
CA ALA A 40 -5.05 -14.76 26.71
C ALA A 40 -5.89 -13.67 27.38
N ASP A 41 -5.80 -13.57 28.71
CA ASP A 41 -6.35 -12.47 29.49
C ASP A 41 -5.47 -11.24 29.25
N VAL A 42 -5.52 -10.73 28.01
CA VAL A 42 -4.73 -9.60 27.55
C VAL A 42 -5.34 -8.36 28.19
N ASP A 43 -4.64 -7.77 29.16
CA ASP A 43 -5.03 -6.53 29.83
C ASP A 43 -5.50 -5.47 28.81
N GLU A 44 -6.57 -4.73 29.13
CA GLU A 44 -7.12 -3.65 28.29
C GLU A 44 -6.05 -2.61 27.88
N GLN A 45 -4.96 -2.43 28.64
CA GLN A 45 -3.84 -1.56 28.26
C GLN A 45 -3.05 -2.02 27.02
N ALA A 46 -3.16 -3.29 26.61
CA ALA A 46 -2.63 -3.77 25.34
C ALA A 46 -3.61 -3.58 24.18
N ALA A 47 -4.82 -3.06 24.40
CA ALA A 47 -5.83 -2.80 23.35
C ALA A 47 -5.46 -1.70 22.36
N ASP A 48 -4.54 -0.80 22.72
CA ASP A 48 -3.97 0.16 21.77
C ASP A 48 -2.85 -0.44 20.89
N SER A 49 -2.60 -1.76 20.96
CA SER A 49 -1.54 -2.40 20.18
C SER A 49 -1.97 -2.65 18.73
N ASN A 50 -1.50 -1.79 17.82
CA ASN A 50 -1.59 -2.02 16.39
C ASN A 50 -0.90 -3.35 16.03
N THR A 51 -1.69 -4.33 15.59
CA THR A 51 -1.24 -5.69 15.26
C THR A 51 -0.35 -5.78 14.01
N GLY A 52 -0.24 -4.68 13.24
CA GLY A 52 0.54 -4.62 12.00
C GLY A 52 -0.08 -5.37 10.81
N GLY A 53 -1.24 -6.03 11.00
CA GLY A 53 -1.91 -6.82 9.95
C GLY A 53 -2.30 -5.99 8.73
N LEU A 54 -2.78 -4.77 8.94
CA LEU A 54 -3.02 -3.81 7.85
C LEU A 54 -1.72 -3.47 7.12
N ALA A 55 -0.65 -3.13 7.83
CA ALA A 55 0.62 -2.79 7.19
C ALA A 55 1.14 -3.95 6.32
N ALA A 56 1.01 -5.19 6.79
CA ALA A 56 1.37 -6.39 6.03
C ALA A 56 0.57 -6.52 4.72
N LEU A 57 -0.73 -6.18 4.71
CA LEU A 57 -1.55 -6.16 3.49
C LEU A 57 -0.98 -5.19 2.45
N TYR A 58 -0.69 -3.95 2.85
CA TYR A 58 -0.22 -2.89 1.95
C TYR A 58 1.16 -3.23 1.39
N ILE A 59 2.06 -3.77 2.24
CA ILE A 59 3.38 -4.25 1.81
C ILE A 59 3.24 -5.41 0.82
N THR A 60 2.33 -6.34 1.08
CA THR A 60 2.12 -7.49 0.16
C THR A 60 1.59 -7.03 -1.19
N VAL A 61 0.68 -6.05 -1.22
CA VAL A 61 0.20 -5.44 -2.47
C VAL A 61 1.34 -4.74 -3.22
N LEU A 62 2.19 -3.98 -2.53
CA LEU A 62 3.38 -3.36 -3.10
C LEU A 62 4.29 -4.41 -3.76
N ILE A 63 4.58 -5.51 -3.05
CA ILE A 63 5.39 -6.62 -3.57
C ILE A 63 4.73 -7.25 -4.80
N GLY A 64 3.41 -7.44 -4.79
CA GLY A 64 2.66 -7.93 -5.94
C GLY A 64 2.83 -7.06 -7.18
N PHE A 65 2.80 -5.74 -7.02
CA PHE A 65 3.04 -4.81 -8.13
C PHE A 65 4.50 -4.74 -8.59
N ILE A 66 5.48 -4.99 -7.71
CA ILE A 66 6.87 -5.22 -8.12
C ILE A 66 6.91 -6.43 -9.05
N GLN A 67 6.34 -7.57 -8.63
CA GLN A 67 6.33 -8.80 -9.41
C GLN A 67 5.60 -8.64 -10.75
N ALA A 68 4.49 -7.90 -10.76
CA ALA A 68 3.76 -7.59 -12.00
C ALA A 68 4.69 -6.90 -13.02
N VAL A 69 5.52 -5.95 -12.59
CA VAL A 69 6.47 -5.28 -13.49
C VAL A 69 7.68 -6.14 -13.81
N THR A 70 8.24 -6.89 -12.87
CA THR A 70 9.48 -7.63 -13.12
C THR A 70 9.26 -8.93 -13.92
N MET A 71 8.14 -9.61 -13.70
CA MET A 71 7.82 -10.89 -14.34
C MET A 71 6.86 -10.76 -15.52
N MET A 72 5.84 -9.91 -15.42
CA MET A 72 4.79 -9.84 -16.45
C MET A 72 5.12 -8.86 -17.59
N PHE A 73 6.01 -7.88 -17.35
CA PHE A 73 6.44 -6.95 -18.40
C PHE A 73 7.16 -7.65 -19.57
N PRO A 74 8.16 -8.53 -19.37
CA PRO A 74 8.80 -9.25 -20.47
C PRO A 74 7.81 -10.13 -21.24
N PHE A 75 6.90 -10.79 -20.52
CA PHE A 75 5.85 -11.61 -21.11
C PHE A 75 4.90 -10.77 -21.99
N ALA A 76 4.45 -9.61 -21.50
CA ALA A 76 3.60 -8.70 -22.24
C ALA A 76 4.28 -8.19 -23.52
N MET A 77 5.57 -7.86 -23.45
CA MET A 77 6.35 -7.44 -24.61
C MET A 77 6.48 -8.58 -25.65
N GLY A 78 6.64 -9.83 -25.20
CA GLY A 78 6.61 -11.03 -26.06
C GLY A 78 5.26 -11.23 -26.78
N LEU A 79 4.16 -10.82 -26.15
CA LEU A 79 2.82 -10.77 -26.77
C LEU A 79 2.60 -9.53 -27.66
N SER A 80 3.65 -8.79 -28.01
CA SER A 80 3.61 -7.57 -28.82
C SER A 80 2.78 -6.42 -28.23
N LEU A 81 2.60 -6.38 -26.89
CA LEU A 81 2.00 -5.22 -26.22
C LEU A 81 3.01 -4.07 -26.13
N SER A 82 2.55 -2.85 -26.38
CA SER A 82 3.39 -1.66 -26.18
C SER A 82 3.61 -1.37 -24.69
N ARG A 83 4.77 -0.81 -24.34
CA ARG A 83 5.10 -0.37 -22.96
C ARG A 83 4.03 0.55 -22.35
N ARG A 84 3.47 1.44 -23.16
CA ARG A 84 2.39 2.36 -22.75
C ARG A 84 1.12 1.60 -22.37
N VAL A 85 0.72 0.62 -23.19
CA VAL A 85 -0.48 -0.18 -22.94
C VAL A 85 -0.29 -1.06 -21.70
N PHE A 86 0.89 -1.66 -21.53
CA PHE A 86 1.21 -2.41 -20.31
C PHE A 86 1.10 -1.51 -19.07
N TYR A 87 1.78 -0.36 -19.06
CA TYR A 87 1.74 0.57 -17.92
C TYR A 87 0.33 1.02 -17.56
N LEU A 88 -0.48 1.43 -18.56
CA LEU A 88 -1.85 1.85 -18.32
C LEU A 88 -2.72 0.69 -17.81
N GLY A 89 -2.48 -0.53 -18.28
CA GLY A 89 -3.10 -1.74 -17.75
C GLY A 89 -2.76 -1.95 -16.26
N THR A 90 -1.47 -1.87 -15.91
CA THR A 90 -1.01 -2.02 -14.52
C THR A 90 -1.54 -0.92 -13.60
N ALA A 91 -1.49 0.32 -14.05
CA ALA A 91 -2.00 1.46 -13.30
C ALA A 91 -3.52 1.32 -13.06
N LEU A 92 -4.26 0.84 -14.06
CA LEU A 92 -5.69 0.58 -13.92
C LEU A 92 -5.96 -0.51 -12.88
N VAL A 93 -5.20 -1.62 -12.91
CA VAL A 93 -5.33 -2.68 -11.90
C VAL A 93 -5.00 -2.15 -10.51
N ALA A 94 -3.93 -1.36 -10.35
CA ALA A 94 -3.59 -0.75 -9.06
C ALA A 94 -4.71 0.13 -8.49
N VAL A 95 -5.32 0.98 -9.32
CA VAL A 95 -6.45 1.82 -8.90
C VAL A 95 -7.68 0.99 -8.54
N VAL A 96 -8.10 0.09 -9.43
CA VAL A 96 -9.30 -0.74 -9.21
C VAL A 96 -9.11 -1.65 -8.00
N GLN A 97 -7.97 -2.32 -7.88
CA GLN A 97 -7.67 -3.19 -6.75
C GLN A 97 -7.61 -2.41 -5.44
N GLY A 98 -7.04 -1.20 -5.45
CA GLY A 98 -7.02 -0.32 -4.27
C GLY A 98 -8.43 0.00 -3.76
N PHE A 99 -9.35 0.38 -4.65
CA PHE A 99 -10.75 0.62 -4.26
C PHE A 99 -11.48 -0.65 -3.83
N VAL A 100 -11.31 -1.76 -4.53
CA VAL A 100 -11.93 -3.05 -4.15
C VAL A 100 -11.48 -3.46 -2.76
N PHE A 101 -10.18 -3.38 -2.46
CA PHE A 101 -9.65 -3.73 -1.15
C PHE A 101 -10.17 -2.77 -0.08
N ALA A 102 -10.22 -1.47 -0.37
CA ALA A 102 -10.74 -0.48 0.56
C ALA A 102 -12.21 -0.68 0.91
N VAL A 103 -13.05 -1.08 -0.06
CA VAL A 103 -14.46 -1.42 0.21
C VAL A 103 -14.56 -2.64 1.13
N VAL A 104 -13.75 -3.68 0.90
CA VAL A 104 -13.72 -4.86 1.77
C VAL A 104 -13.22 -4.49 3.17
N LEU A 105 -12.14 -3.72 3.28
CA LEU A 105 -11.61 -3.25 4.57
C LEU A 105 -12.65 -2.40 5.33
N THR A 106 -13.34 -1.49 4.64
CA THR A 106 -14.42 -0.69 5.24
C THR A 106 -15.56 -1.57 5.75
N ALA A 107 -15.93 -2.61 5.00
CA ALA A 107 -16.94 -3.56 5.44
C ALA A 107 -16.48 -4.37 6.67
N LEU A 108 -15.22 -4.80 6.72
CA LEU A 108 -14.64 -5.50 7.86
C LEU A 108 -14.58 -4.61 9.11
N THR A 109 -14.18 -3.35 8.96
CA THR A 109 -14.23 -2.35 10.04
C THR A 109 -15.66 -2.14 10.54
N ALA A 110 -16.65 -2.05 9.64
CA ALA A 110 -18.04 -1.90 10.07
C ALA A 110 -18.53 -3.11 10.89
N VAL A 111 -18.12 -4.33 10.51
CA VAL A 111 -18.42 -5.55 11.28
C VAL A 111 -17.69 -5.54 12.63
N GLU A 112 -16.42 -5.15 12.65
CA GLU A 112 -15.61 -5.01 13.88
C GLU A 112 -16.30 -4.06 14.87
N ASN A 113 -16.75 -2.89 14.41
CA ASN A 113 -17.44 -1.90 15.23
C ASN A 113 -18.78 -2.41 15.79
N VAL A 114 -19.57 -3.11 14.99
CA VAL A 114 -20.88 -3.66 15.43
C VAL A 114 -20.70 -4.82 16.42
N THR A 115 -19.57 -5.51 16.36
CA THR A 115 -19.25 -6.66 17.23
C THR A 115 -18.43 -6.28 18.46
N ASN A 116 -18.18 -4.98 18.68
CA ASN A 116 -17.29 -4.48 19.73
C ASN A 116 -15.94 -5.20 19.72
N GLY A 117 -15.26 -5.21 18.56
CA GLY A 117 -13.97 -5.87 18.40
C GLY A 117 -14.07 -7.39 18.36
N TRP A 118 -15.00 -7.92 17.55
CA TRP A 118 -15.21 -9.36 17.33
C TRP A 118 -15.56 -10.15 18.60
N GLY A 119 -16.17 -9.50 19.59
CA GLY A 119 -16.54 -10.09 20.88
C GLY A 119 -15.39 -10.26 21.88
N VAL A 120 -14.17 -9.82 21.51
CA VAL A 120 -12.96 -9.92 22.34
C VAL A 120 -12.24 -8.57 22.49
N GLY A 121 -12.84 -7.46 22.04
CA GLY A 121 -12.23 -6.13 22.10
C GLY A 121 -11.04 -5.93 21.17
N LEU A 122 -10.94 -6.71 20.09
CA LEU A 122 -9.85 -6.63 19.10
C LEU A 122 -10.16 -5.61 18.00
N ASP A 123 -9.37 -4.54 17.93
CA ASP A 123 -9.39 -3.56 16.83
C ASP A 123 -8.29 -3.85 15.80
N PHE A 124 -8.59 -4.73 14.84
CA PHE A 124 -7.60 -5.17 13.85
C PHE A 124 -7.64 -4.36 12.55
N TRP A 125 -8.84 -3.99 12.07
CA TRP A 125 -9.03 -3.44 10.72
C TRP A 125 -9.03 -1.91 10.66
N ALA A 126 -9.36 -1.22 11.76
CA ALA A 126 -9.20 0.23 11.86
C ALA A 126 -8.82 0.69 13.28
N PRO A 127 -7.61 0.38 13.77
CA PRO A 127 -7.22 0.76 15.12
C PRO A 127 -7.11 2.29 15.28
N GLY A 128 -7.68 2.79 16.38
CA GLY A 128 -7.54 4.18 16.86
C GLY A 128 -8.04 5.23 15.85
N PRO A 129 -7.22 6.23 15.48
CA PRO A 129 -7.68 7.37 14.68
C PRO A 129 -7.98 7.05 13.21
N ILE A 130 -7.79 5.80 12.76
CA ILE A 130 -8.02 5.40 11.35
C ILE A 130 -9.52 5.25 11.05
N ASP A 131 -10.34 4.94 12.03
CA ASP A 131 -11.80 4.94 11.86
C ASP A 131 -12.33 6.38 11.88
N VAL A 132 -12.87 6.82 10.74
CA VAL A 132 -13.46 8.15 10.57
C VAL A 132 -14.99 8.15 10.68
N GLY A 133 -15.61 7.01 11.01
CA GLY A 133 -17.05 6.85 11.26
C GLY A 133 -17.97 7.01 10.04
N ASN A 134 -17.48 7.60 8.94
CA ASN A 134 -18.20 7.74 7.68
C ASN A 134 -17.73 6.66 6.68
N PRO A 135 -18.59 5.69 6.29
CA PRO A 135 -18.20 4.61 5.39
C PRO A 135 -17.68 5.07 4.03
N ALA A 136 -18.24 6.16 3.47
CA ALA A 136 -17.78 6.66 2.17
C ALA A 136 -16.37 7.25 2.27
N LEU A 137 -16.08 7.98 3.36
CA LEU A 137 -14.76 8.53 3.62
C LEU A 137 -13.76 7.43 3.99
N GLN A 138 -14.18 6.42 4.75
CA GLN A 138 -13.37 5.27 5.13
C GLN A 138 -12.80 4.53 3.91
N VAL A 139 -13.58 4.41 2.83
CA VAL A 139 -13.10 3.85 1.57
C VAL A 139 -11.92 4.66 1.02
N PHE A 140 -11.93 5.99 1.07
CA PHE A 140 -10.80 6.79 0.59
C PHE A 140 -9.60 6.71 1.54
N VAL A 141 -9.85 6.67 2.86
CA VAL A 141 -8.83 6.47 3.89
C VAL A 141 -8.02 5.20 3.63
N PHE A 142 -8.66 4.12 3.19
CA PHE A 142 -7.96 2.88 2.81
C PHE A 142 -7.49 2.83 1.36
N ALA A 143 -8.27 3.36 0.41
CA ALA A 143 -7.96 3.22 -1.03
C ALA A 143 -6.73 4.04 -1.42
N VAL A 144 -6.62 5.28 -0.94
CA VAL A 144 -5.59 6.21 -1.42
C VAL A 144 -4.17 5.76 -1.02
N PRO A 145 -3.89 5.36 0.23
CA PRO A 145 -2.59 4.78 0.55
C PRO A 145 -2.38 3.43 -0.13
N MET A 146 -3.42 2.60 -0.31
CA MET A 146 -3.28 1.31 -1.02
C MET A 146 -2.84 1.53 -2.48
N ILE A 147 -3.42 2.52 -3.16
CA ILE A 147 -3.04 2.93 -4.51
C ILE A 147 -1.61 3.48 -4.52
N ALA A 148 -1.23 4.29 -3.51
CA ALA A 148 0.14 4.80 -3.38
C ALA A 148 1.17 3.66 -3.25
N PHE A 149 0.88 2.63 -2.45
CA PHE A 149 1.70 1.42 -2.33
C PHE A 149 1.75 0.62 -3.63
N GLY A 150 0.62 0.54 -4.35
CA GLY A 150 0.59 -0.04 -5.69
C GLY A 150 1.54 0.68 -6.67
N PHE A 151 1.47 2.01 -6.74
CA PHE A 151 2.38 2.80 -7.59
C PHE A 151 3.84 2.77 -7.11
N ALA A 152 4.08 2.68 -5.79
CA ALA A 152 5.42 2.45 -5.25
C ALA A 152 5.99 1.11 -5.73
N GLY A 153 5.18 0.05 -5.70
CA GLY A 153 5.54 -1.27 -6.21
C GLY A 153 5.84 -1.24 -7.71
N ILE A 154 4.99 -0.59 -8.51
CA ILE A 154 5.23 -0.39 -9.94
C ILE A 154 6.56 0.36 -10.15
N GLY A 155 6.79 1.45 -9.41
CA GLY A 155 8.01 2.26 -9.49
C GLY A 155 9.28 1.49 -9.15
N LEU A 156 9.25 0.70 -8.08
CA LEU A 156 10.37 -0.18 -7.68
C LEU A 156 10.62 -1.29 -8.70
N GLY A 157 9.57 -1.88 -9.26
CA GLY A 157 9.70 -2.85 -10.35
C GLY A 157 10.34 -2.24 -11.60
N VAL A 158 9.98 -1.00 -11.95
CA VAL A 158 10.60 -0.25 -13.06
C VAL A 158 12.07 0.05 -12.76
N LEU A 159 12.38 0.49 -11.54
CA LEU A 159 13.73 0.78 -11.07
C LEU A 159 14.63 -0.46 -11.22
N TYR A 160 14.15 -1.59 -10.71
CA TYR A 160 14.84 -2.88 -10.81
C TYR A 160 15.02 -3.31 -12.27
N LYS A 161 13.99 -3.20 -13.11
CA LYS A 161 14.10 -3.55 -14.53
C LYS A 161 15.11 -2.68 -15.28
N ARG A 162 15.25 -1.41 -14.91
CA ARG A 162 16.12 -0.48 -15.60
C ARG A 162 17.57 -0.53 -15.14
N TRP A 163 17.79 -0.67 -13.84
CA TRP A 163 19.11 -0.51 -13.21
C TRP A 163 19.52 -1.73 -12.36
N GLY A 164 18.75 -2.80 -12.39
CA GLY A 164 18.99 -4.02 -11.62
C GLY A 164 19.07 -3.75 -10.12
N THR A 165 19.81 -4.61 -9.42
CA THR A 165 20.07 -4.50 -7.99
C THR A 165 20.84 -3.21 -7.63
N ALA A 166 21.71 -2.73 -8.52
CA ALA A 166 22.46 -1.49 -8.28
C ALA A 166 21.53 -0.28 -8.14
N GLY A 167 20.45 -0.20 -8.94
CA GLY A 167 19.43 0.84 -8.80
C GLY A 167 18.69 0.78 -7.47
N ILE A 168 18.38 -0.42 -6.99
CA ILE A 168 17.77 -0.61 -5.67
C ILE A 168 18.70 -0.11 -4.57
N TYR A 169 19.97 -0.51 -4.59
CA TYR A 169 20.95 -0.05 -3.58
C TYR A 169 21.20 1.46 -3.65
N ALA A 170 21.25 2.05 -4.85
CA ALA A 170 21.37 3.49 -5.01
C ALA A 170 20.15 4.23 -4.43
N LEU A 171 18.93 3.73 -4.65
CA LEU A 171 17.73 4.28 -4.04
C LEU A 171 17.78 4.15 -2.51
N THR A 172 18.12 2.96 -1.99
CA THR A 172 18.22 2.74 -0.55
C THR A 172 19.25 3.68 0.08
N ALA A 173 20.43 3.82 -0.52
CA ALA A 173 21.44 4.76 -0.06
C ALA A 173 20.95 6.22 -0.10
N ALA A 174 20.28 6.63 -1.18
CA ALA A 174 19.71 7.97 -1.30
C ALA A 174 18.63 8.24 -0.24
N VAL A 175 17.79 7.26 0.08
CA VAL A 175 16.79 7.35 1.15
C VAL A 175 17.47 7.48 2.51
N ILE A 176 18.46 6.63 2.81
CA ILE A 176 19.21 6.68 4.09
C ILE A 176 19.88 8.05 4.27
N VAL A 177 20.59 8.53 3.24
CA VAL A 177 21.27 9.83 3.28
C VAL A 177 20.26 10.98 3.39
N GLY A 178 19.16 10.93 2.63
CA GLY A 178 18.12 11.95 2.67
C GLY A 178 17.43 12.05 4.02
N VAL A 179 17.03 10.92 4.60
CA VAL A 179 16.44 10.85 5.95
C VAL A 179 17.44 11.29 6.99
N GLY A 180 18.69 10.82 6.92
CA GLY A 180 19.75 11.23 7.83
C GLY A 180 20.00 12.74 7.78
N ALA A 181 20.07 13.33 6.58
CA ALA A 181 20.20 14.77 6.41
C ALA A 181 19.01 15.53 7.00
N ALA A 182 17.77 15.06 6.80
CA ALA A 182 16.58 15.68 7.39
C ALA A 182 16.61 15.64 8.92
N VAL A 183 16.97 14.49 9.52
CA VAL A 183 17.11 14.32 10.97
C VAL A 183 18.19 15.25 11.54
N ILE A 184 19.33 15.38 10.85
CA ILE A 184 20.41 16.30 11.24
C ILE A 184 19.91 17.75 11.17
N LEU A 185 19.22 18.14 10.09
CA LEU A 185 18.68 19.50 9.93
C LEU A 185 17.65 19.84 11.02
N LEU A 186 16.74 18.92 11.32
CA LEU A 186 15.73 19.10 12.38
C LEU A 186 16.39 19.25 13.75
N SER A 187 17.37 18.40 14.04
CA SER A 187 18.14 18.45 15.29
C SER A 187 18.95 19.73 15.41
N TRP A 188 19.60 20.17 14.31
CA TRP A 188 20.38 21.40 14.28
C TRP A 188 19.51 22.65 14.49
N ARG A 189 18.30 22.66 13.92
CA ARG A 189 17.32 23.75 14.12
C ARG A 189 16.54 23.64 15.43
N ARG A 190 16.73 22.57 16.22
CA ARG A 190 15.89 22.24 17.40
C ARG A 190 14.38 22.26 17.08
N ALA A 191 14.03 21.88 15.87
CA ALA A 191 12.65 21.99 15.35
C ALA A 191 11.80 20.73 15.62
N TRP A 192 12.21 19.88 16.55
CA TRP A 192 11.47 18.65 16.89
C TRP A 192 10.11 18.96 17.50
N ASP A 193 10.03 19.97 18.36
CA ASP A 193 8.77 20.39 18.99
C ASP A 193 7.81 21.01 17.96
N ASP A 194 8.35 21.83 17.04
CA ASP A 194 7.59 22.40 15.93
C ASP A 194 7.08 21.32 14.98
N LEU A 195 7.90 20.31 14.68
CA LEU A 195 7.47 19.17 13.86
C LEU A 195 6.41 18.34 14.59
N GLY A 196 6.59 18.06 15.89
CA GLY A 196 5.66 17.30 16.70
C GLY A 196 4.29 17.98 16.80
N SER A 197 4.27 19.28 17.09
CA SER A 197 3.04 20.08 17.10
C SER A 197 2.40 20.14 15.72
N TRP A 198 3.17 20.39 14.66
CA TRP A 198 2.65 20.36 13.30
C TRP A 198 2.07 19.00 12.91
N LEU A 199 2.64 17.89 13.37
CA LEU A 199 2.10 16.55 13.12
C LEU A 199 0.82 16.30 13.91
N ALA A 200 0.77 16.72 15.18
CA ALA A 200 -0.39 16.57 16.05
C ALA A 200 -1.59 17.41 15.60
N ASP A 201 -1.35 18.59 15.02
CA ASP A 201 -2.39 19.50 14.54
C ASP A 201 -3.04 19.06 13.21
N ARG A 202 -2.55 17.98 12.59
CA ARG A 202 -3.03 17.52 11.29
C ARG A 202 -4.10 16.45 11.45
N SER A 203 -5.20 16.64 10.73
CA SER A 203 -6.25 15.63 10.58
C SER A 203 -5.69 14.32 10.03
N VAL A 204 -6.29 13.20 10.46
CA VAL A 204 -6.03 11.85 9.93
C VAL A 204 -6.13 11.83 8.39
N GLU A 205 -7.10 12.56 7.83
CA GLU A 205 -7.32 12.69 6.39
C GLU A 205 -6.09 13.25 5.65
N THR A 206 -5.31 14.13 6.28
CA THR A 206 -4.08 14.65 5.66
C THR A 206 -3.05 13.54 5.50
N PHE A 207 -2.92 12.65 6.48
CA PHE A 207 -1.95 11.55 6.45
C PHE A 207 -2.42 10.35 5.62
N THR A 208 -3.72 10.09 5.55
CA THR A 208 -4.28 8.94 4.84
C THR A 208 -4.68 9.26 3.40
N ILE A 209 -5.11 10.50 3.13
CA ILE A 209 -5.56 10.92 1.79
C ILE A 209 -4.57 11.90 1.17
N GLY A 210 -4.27 13.00 1.85
CA GLY A 210 -3.49 14.11 1.29
C GLY A 210 -2.09 13.71 0.83
N LEU A 211 -1.25 13.23 1.76
CA LEU A 211 0.12 12.81 1.47
C LEU A 211 0.17 11.60 0.51
N PRO A 212 -0.61 10.52 0.71
CA PRO A 212 -0.51 9.36 -0.16
C PRO A 212 -1.06 9.63 -1.56
N ALA A 213 -2.03 10.54 -1.74
CA ALA A 213 -2.48 10.95 -3.08
C ALA A 213 -1.35 11.66 -3.87
N VAL A 214 -0.65 12.60 -3.22
CA VAL A 214 0.51 13.28 -3.84
C VAL A 214 1.61 12.27 -4.17
N ALA A 215 1.91 11.36 -3.24
CA ALA A 215 2.88 10.30 -3.47
C ALA A 215 2.47 9.39 -4.64
N ALA A 216 1.22 8.95 -4.69
CA ALA A 216 0.68 8.11 -5.77
C ALA A 216 0.83 8.80 -7.14
N LEU A 217 0.48 10.08 -7.25
CA LEU A 217 0.60 10.86 -8.49
C LEU A 217 2.06 11.02 -8.91
N ALA A 218 2.96 11.37 -7.97
CA ALA A 218 4.39 11.50 -8.24
C ALA A 218 4.99 10.16 -8.69
N LEU A 219 4.70 9.08 -7.97
CA LEU A 219 5.18 7.73 -8.28
C LEU A 219 4.62 7.23 -9.62
N ALA A 220 3.34 7.51 -9.91
CA ALA A 220 2.75 7.20 -11.21
C ALA A 220 3.51 7.92 -12.33
N ALA A 221 3.74 9.23 -12.22
CA ALA A 221 4.47 10.00 -13.22
C ALA A 221 5.91 9.48 -13.41
N LEU A 222 6.64 9.24 -12.32
CA LEU A 222 8.01 8.73 -12.34
C LEU A 222 8.09 7.33 -12.94
N ALA A 223 7.19 6.42 -12.53
CA ALA A 223 7.11 5.07 -13.08
C ALA A 223 6.78 5.08 -14.57
N TYR A 224 5.87 5.96 -15.01
CA TYR A 224 5.54 6.11 -16.42
C TYR A 224 6.75 6.58 -17.23
N VAL A 225 7.51 7.57 -16.73
CA VAL A 225 8.75 8.05 -17.38
C VAL A 225 9.85 6.99 -17.39
N GLY A 226 10.02 6.28 -16.27
CA GLY A 226 11.01 5.21 -16.13
C GLY A 226 10.76 4.06 -17.10
N LEU A 227 9.51 3.60 -17.22
CA LEU A 227 9.16 2.47 -18.07
C LEU A 227 9.35 2.77 -19.56
N ARG A 228 9.21 4.03 -20.02
CA ARG A 228 9.45 4.38 -21.44
C ARG A 228 10.85 3.99 -21.89
N ARG A 229 11.81 4.01 -20.97
CA ARG A 229 13.24 3.74 -21.20
C ARG A 229 13.68 2.34 -20.75
N ALA A 230 12.78 1.52 -20.21
CA ALA A 230 13.11 0.18 -19.76
C ALA A 230 13.26 -0.79 -20.96
N VAL A 231 14.31 -1.61 -20.93
CA VAL A 231 14.53 -2.72 -21.87
C VAL A 231 13.91 -3.99 -21.25
N PRO A 232 13.19 -4.83 -22.02
CA PRO A 232 12.53 -6.04 -21.49
C PRO A 232 13.47 -7.00 -20.77
#